data_AF-A0A060BPY7-F1
#
_entry.id   AF-A0A060BPY7-F1
#
_cell.length_a   1.000
_cell.length_b   1.000
_cell.length_c   1.000
_cell.angle_alpha   90.00
_cell.angle_beta   90.00
_cell.angle_gamma   90.00
#
_symmetry.space_group_name_H-M   'P 1'
#
loop_
_entity.id
_entity.type
_entity.pdbx_description
1 polymer ?
#
loop_
_entity_poly.entity_id
_entity_poly.type
_entity_poly.pdbx_seq_one_letter_code
_entity_poly.pdbx_strand_id
1 'polypeptide(L)'
;MDEFGNMADMKTLLEDAHKKGIKIIMDLVVNHTSDEHPWFVASRKSKDNPYRDYYIWRPGSDGKAPNNWGSLFGGAAWKYNEETQDYYLHLFAEKQPDLNWENEKVRKEIYAM
;
A
#
# COMPACT_ATOMS: atom_id res chain seq x y z
N MET A 1 -14.31 9.59 1.41
CA MET A 1 -14.60 8.52 2.40
C MET A 1 -15.05 9.24 3.65
N ASP A 2 -16.35 9.17 3.94
CA ASP A 2 -16.95 9.82 5.11
C ASP A 2 -17.87 8.83 5.86
N GLU A 3 -17.81 7.54 5.53
CA GLU A 3 -18.74 6.50 5.98
C GLU A 3 -18.61 6.22 7.49
N PHE A 4 -17.41 6.42 8.06
CA PHE A 4 -17.13 6.18 9.49
C PHE A 4 -16.97 7.46 10.30
N GLY A 5 -17.23 8.63 9.71
CA GLY A 5 -17.04 9.93 10.36
C GLY A 5 -15.64 10.52 10.15
N ASN A 6 -15.19 11.33 11.12
CA ASN A 6 -13.95 12.10 11.06
C ASN A 6 -13.06 11.89 12.30
N MET A 7 -11.90 12.56 12.35
CA MET A 7 -10.94 12.42 13.45
C MET A 7 -11.47 12.87 14.82
N ALA A 8 -12.43 13.81 14.88
CA ALA A 8 -13.07 14.20 16.13
C ALA A 8 -14.00 13.08 16.65
N ASP A 9 -14.66 12.34 15.77
CA ASP A 9 -15.47 11.17 16.15
C ASP A 9 -14.59 10.07 16.73
N MET A 10 -13.45 9.78 16.09
CA MET A 10 -12.46 8.81 16.61
C MET A 10 -11.90 9.25 17.97
N LYS A 11 -11.61 10.54 18.14
CA LYS A 11 -11.14 11.08 19.44
C LYS A 11 -12.20 10.90 20.53
N THR A 12 -13.46 11.18 20.20
CA THR A 12 -14.59 10.99 21.11
C THR A 12 -14.73 9.52 21.52
N LEU A 13 -14.65 8.60 20.55
CA LEU A 13 -14.68 7.16 20.80
C LEU A 13 -13.57 6.73 21.77
N LEU A 14 -12.33 7.17 21.53
CA LEU A 14 -11.19 6.85 22.38
C LEU A 14 -11.37 7.36 23.80
N GLU A 15 -11.77 8.62 23.96
CA GLU A 15 -11.99 9.24 25.28
C GLU A 15 -13.07 8.50 26.08
N ASP A 16 -14.19 8.18 25.45
CA ASP A 16 -15.32 7.52 26.11
C ASP A 16 -15.06 6.05 26.42
N ALA A 17 -14.26 5.36 25.59
CA ALA A 17 -13.79 4.01 25.89
C ALA A 17 -12.85 4.02 27.11
N HIS A 18 -11.87 4.93 27.14
CA HIS A 18 -10.89 5.02 28.22
C HIS A 18 -11.52 5.41 29.56
N LYS A 19 -12.51 6.32 29.60
CA LYS A 19 -13.29 6.64 30.81
C LYS A 19 -13.98 5.41 31.42
N LYS A 20 -14.27 4.40 30.59
CA LYS A 20 -14.90 3.12 30.99
C LYS A 20 -13.88 2.01 31.26
N GLY A 21 -12.58 2.30 31.21
CA GLY A 21 -11.52 1.29 31.37
C GLY A 21 -11.39 0.33 30.18
N ILE A 22 -11.98 0.66 29.03
CA ILE A 22 -11.90 -0.13 27.80
C ILE A 22 -10.66 0.32 27.00
N LYS A 23 -9.87 -0.64 26.54
CA LYS A 23 -8.76 -0.38 25.60
C LYS A 23 -9.20 -0.66 24.17
N ILE A 24 -8.71 0.14 23.23
CA ILE A 24 -8.94 -0.02 21.80
C ILE A 24 -7.65 -0.50 21.15
N ILE A 25 -7.78 -1.52 20.30
CA ILE A 25 -6.73 -1.98 19.40
C ILE A 25 -7.12 -1.59 17.98
N MET A 26 -6.16 -1.13 17.19
CA MET A 26 -6.36 -0.78 15.79
C MET A 26 -5.77 -1.86 14.90
N ASP A 27 -6.37 -2.06 13.74
CA ASP A 27 -5.77 -2.86 12.69
C ASP A 27 -4.60 -2.09 12.05
N LEU A 28 -3.46 -2.74 11.90
CA LEU A 28 -2.25 -2.14 11.32
C LEU A 28 -1.96 -2.81 9.97
N VAL A 29 -2.45 -2.19 8.90
CA VAL A 29 -2.30 -2.70 7.55
C VAL A 29 -1.10 -2.03 6.87
N VAL A 30 0.05 -2.71 6.92
CA VAL A 30 1.34 -2.17 6.44
C VAL A 30 2.05 -3.07 5.43
N ASN A 31 1.37 -4.10 4.92
CA ASN A 31 1.86 -4.89 3.79
C ASN A 31 1.71 -4.12 2.47
N HIS A 32 0.58 -3.43 2.29
CA HIS A 32 0.21 -2.72 1.07
C HIS A 32 -0.50 -1.41 1.43
N THR A 33 -0.54 -0.47 0.48
CA THR A 33 -1.39 0.73 0.58
C THR A 33 -2.44 0.71 -0.50
N SER A 34 -3.36 1.69 -0.52
CA SER A 34 -4.15 1.97 -1.73
C SER A 34 -3.23 2.44 -2.87
N ASP A 35 -3.60 2.16 -4.12
CA ASP A 35 -3.02 2.77 -5.32
C ASP A 35 -3.33 4.27 -5.46
N GLU A 36 -4.22 4.80 -4.61
CA GLU A 36 -4.51 6.22 -4.46
C GLU A 36 -3.65 6.87 -3.36
N HIS A 37 -2.84 6.09 -2.63
CA HIS A 37 -1.93 6.61 -1.60
C HIS A 37 -0.89 7.55 -2.25
N PRO A 38 -0.56 8.70 -1.63
CA PRO A 38 0.38 9.66 -2.19
C PRO A 38 1.73 9.06 -2.61
N TRP A 39 2.23 8.08 -1.85
CA TRP A 39 3.46 7.36 -2.20
C TRP A 39 3.32 6.59 -3.52
N PHE A 40 2.23 5.84 -3.75
CA PHE A 40 2.06 5.07 -4.99
C PHE A 40 1.81 6.00 -6.18
N VAL A 41 0.97 7.01 -5.98
CA VAL A 41 0.71 8.06 -6.98
C VAL A 41 2.00 8.74 -7.42
N ALA A 42 2.97 8.94 -6.51
CA ALA A 42 4.30 9.44 -6.86
C ALA A 42 5.18 8.36 -7.52
N SER A 43 5.24 7.15 -6.94
CA SER A 43 6.07 6.01 -7.37
C SER A 43 5.79 5.56 -8.80
N ARG A 44 4.53 5.65 -9.25
CA ARG A 44 4.12 5.21 -10.60
C ARG A 44 4.40 6.21 -11.73
N LYS A 45 4.78 7.46 -11.41
CA LYS A 45 4.98 8.53 -12.42
C LYS A 45 6.26 8.41 -13.22
N SER A 46 7.33 7.89 -12.61
CA SER A 46 8.64 7.79 -13.25
C SER A 46 9.49 6.71 -12.60
N LYS A 47 10.41 6.13 -13.38
CA LYS A 47 11.44 5.21 -12.85
C LYS A 47 12.46 5.95 -11.98
N ASP A 48 12.75 7.21 -12.30
CA ASP A 48 13.56 8.10 -11.48
C ASP A 48 12.63 8.92 -10.57
N ASN A 49 12.34 8.38 -9.38
CA ASN A 49 11.47 9.01 -8.39
C ASN A 49 11.91 8.60 -6.98
N PRO A 50 11.93 9.52 -5.98
CA PRO A 50 12.29 9.17 -4.61
C PRO A 50 11.36 8.15 -3.95
N TYR A 51 10.15 7.97 -4.47
CA TYR A 51 9.17 6.97 -4.03
C TYR A 51 9.14 5.71 -4.90
N ARG A 52 9.97 5.61 -5.95
CA ARG A 52 9.95 4.44 -6.85
C ARG A 52 10.07 3.14 -6.07
N ASP A 53 11.09 3.06 -5.22
CA ASP A 53 11.40 1.87 -4.44
C ASP A 53 10.56 1.71 -3.17
N TYR A 54 9.48 2.50 -3.00
CA TYR A 54 8.50 2.25 -1.93
C TYR A 54 7.61 1.07 -2.24
N TYR A 55 7.50 0.70 -3.52
CA TYR A 55 6.71 -0.41 -4.00
C TYR A 55 7.60 -1.34 -4.84
N ILE A 56 7.10 -2.54 -5.09
CA ILE A 56 7.86 -3.57 -5.77
C ILE A 56 7.58 -3.49 -7.27
N TRP A 57 8.50 -2.88 -8.03
CA TRP A 57 8.43 -2.74 -9.48
C TRP A 57 9.39 -3.68 -10.20
N ARG A 58 8.95 -4.34 -11.27
CA ARG A 58 9.82 -5.17 -12.11
C ARG A 58 9.44 -5.05 -13.59
N PRO A 59 10.42 -5.08 -14.52
CA PRO A 59 10.11 -5.20 -15.94
C PRO A 59 9.47 -6.58 -16.23
N GLY A 60 8.68 -6.66 -17.29
CA GLY A 60 8.17 -7.93 -17.78
C GLY A 60 9.26 -8.79 -18.43
N SER A 61 8.93 -10.05 -18.72
CA SER A 61 9.78 -10.98 -19.49
C SER A 61 8.99 -11.54 -20.66
N ASP A 62 9.54 -11.46 -21.88
CA ASP A 62 8.95 -12.03 -23.11
C ASP A 62 7.48 -11.61 -23.36
N GLY A 63 7.17 -10.34 -23.10
CA GLY A 63 5.82 -9.79 -23.25
C GLY A 63 4.82 -10.24 -22.17
N LYS A 64 5.31 -10.84 -21.08
CA LYS A 64 4.52 -11.30 -19.93
C LYS A 64 4.96 -10.63 -18.64
N ALA A 65 4.17 -10.83 -17.58
CA ALA A 65 4.51 -10.42 -16.23
C ALA A 65 5.88 -10.97 -15.78
N PRO A 66 6.53 -10.34 -14.77
CA PRO A 66 7.88 -10.70 -14.31
C PRO A 66 8.03 -12.19 -13.89
N ASN A 67 6.96 -12.79 -13.39
CA ASN A 67 6.89 -14.21 -13.08
C ASN A 67 5.43 -14.70 -13.15
N ASN A 68 5.17 -15.95 -12.73
CA ASN A 68 3.87 -16.60 -12.79
C ASN A 68 3.05 -16.50 -11.48
N TRP A 69 3.37 -15.57 -10.58
CA TRP A 69 2.63 -15.44 -9.32
C TRP A 69 1.18 -15.00 -9.55
N GLY A 70 0.27 -15.65 -8.82
CA GLY A 70 -1.14 -15.30 -8.78
C GLY A 70 -1.47 -14.41 -7.58
N SER A 71 -2.41 -13.49 -7.75
CA SER A 71 -2.99 -12.73 -6.64
C SER A 71 -3.89 -13.64 -5.80
N LEU A 72 -3.92 -13.41 -4.48
CA LEU A 72 -4.84 -14.07 -3.56
C LEU A 72 -6.32 -13.77 -3.88
N PHE A 73 -6.59 -12.69 -4.62
CA PHE A 73 -7.93 -12.32 -5.09
C PHE A 73 -8.19 -12.70 -6.56
N GLY A 74 -7.32 -13.53 -7.14
CA GLY A 74 -7.45 -14.06 -8.49
C GLY A 74 -6.72 -13.22 -9.54
N GLY A 75 -6.36 -13.87 -10.65
CA GLY A 75 -5.54 -13.26 -11.70
C GLY A 75 -4.04 -13.22 -11.36
N ALA A 76 -3.27 -12.48 -12.16
CA ALA A 76 -1.83 -12.29 -11.93
C ALA A 76 -1.60 -11.35 -10.73
N ALA A 77 -0.52 -11.56 -9.99
CA ALA A 77 -0.09 -10.66 -8.91
C ALA A 77 0.65 -9.41 -9.42
N TRP A 78 0.72 -9.22 -10.74
CA TRP A 78 1.51 -8.18 -11.38
C TRP A 78 0.63 -7.37 -12.32
N LYS A 79 0.54 -6.06 -12.07
CA LYS A 79 -0.20 -5.14 -12.92
C LYS A 79 0.74 -4.25 -13.69
N TYR A 80 0.56 -4.23 -15.01
CA TYR A 80 1.33 -3.38 -15.91
C TYR A 80 0.96 -1.90 -15.71
N ASN A 81 1.98 -1.04 -15.69
CA ASN A 81 1.83 0.41 -15.69
C ASN A 81 2.37 0.97 -17.01
N GLU A 82 1.50 1.56 -17.81
CA GLU A 82 1.85 2.09 -19.14
C GLU A 82 2.88 3.23 -19.08
N GLU A 83 2.80 4.08 -18.06
CA GLU A 83 3.64 5.27 -17.89
C GLU A 83 5.12 4.92 -17.71
N THR A 84 5.42 3.86 -16.96
CA THR A 84 6.80 3.40 -16.73
C THR A 84 7.16 2.11 -17.46
N GLN A 85 6.21 1.46 -18.14
CA GLN A 85 6.40 0.17 -18.82
C GLN A 85 6.96 -0.95 -17.93
N ASP A 86 6.67 -0.87 -16.63
CA ASP A 86 7.01 -1.90 -15.63
C ASP A 86 5.72 -2.43 -15.00
N TYR A 87 5.83 -3.54 -14.28
CA TYR A 87 4.77 -4.12 -13.48
C TYR A 87 4.99 -3.81 -12.01
N TYR A 88 3.93 -3.50 -11.27
CA TYR A 88 3.97 -3.47 -9.80
C TYR A 88 3.34 -4.73 -9.21
N LEU A 89 3.88 -5.19 -8.08
CA LEU A 89 3.34 -6.32 -7.33
C LEU A 89 2.10 -5.89 -6.55
N HIS A 90 1.07 -6.73 -6.60
CA HIS A 90 -0.08 -6.72 -5.71
C HIS A 90 -0.44 -8.17 -5.33
N LEU A 91 -0.16 -8.58 -4.10
CA LEU A 91 -0.54 -9.91 -3.60
C LEU A 91 -2.05 -10.03 -3.37
N PHE A 92 -2.73 -8.88 -3.21
CA PHE A 92 -4.19 -8.77 -3.04
C PHE A 92 -4.82 -8.08 -4.27
N ALA A 93 -5.72 -7.12 -4.08
CA ALA A 93 -6.38 -6.44 -5.19
C ALA A 93 -5.38 -5.62 -6.01
N GLU A 94 -5.68 -5.37 -7.30
CA GLU A 94 -4.86 -4.45 -8.12
C GLU A 94 -4.72 -3.06 -7.48
N LYS A 95 -5.74 -2.62 -6.73
CA LYS A 95 -5.73 -1.37 -5.96
C LYS A 95 -4.91 -1.41 -4.66
N GLN A 96 -4.24 -2.52 -4.36
CA GLN A 96 -3.46 -2.75 -3.15
C GLN A 96 -2.00 -3.07 -3.48
N PRO A 97 -1.23 -2.11 -4.05
CA PRO A 97 0.19 -2.32 -4.34
C PRO A 97 1.00 -2.57 -3.06
N ASP A 98 1.81 -3.62 -3.10
CA ASP A 98 2.64 -4.06 -1.98
C ASP A 98 3.79 -3.09 -1.70
N LEU A 99 3.97 -2.75 -0.43
CA LEU A 99 5.10 -1.97 0.05
C LEU A 99 6.38 -2.81 -0.01
N ASN A 100 7.47 -2.16 -0.40
CA ASN A 100 8.79 -2.77 -0.45
C ASN A 100 9.46 -2.71 0.93
N TRP A 101 9.30 -3.77 1.73
CA TRP A 101 9.89 -3.86 3.06
C TRP A 101 11.42 -3.97 3.08
N GLU A 102 12.07 -4.26 1.96
CA GLU A 102 13.53 -4.23 1.84
C GLU A 102 14.07 -2.79 1.89
N ASN A 103 13.25 -1.80 1.53
CA ASN A 103 13.62 -0.39 1.58
C ASN A 103 13.58 0.16 3.01
N GLU A 104 14.73 0.59 3.54
CA GLU A 104 14.82 1.11 4.90
C GLU A 104 13.94 2.35 5.13
N LYS A 105 13.75 3.18 4.10
CA LYS A 105 12.97 4.41 4.21
C LYS A 105 11.49 4.09 4.40
N VAL A 106 10.98 3.07 3.70
CA VAL A 106 9.62 2.54 3.93
C VAL A 106 9.49 2.08 5.37
N ARG A 107 10.41 1.24 5.86
CA ARG A 107 10.36 0.74 7.25
C ARG A 107 10.34 1.90 8.26
N LYS A 108 11.23 2.89 8.09
CA LYS A 108 11.31 4.07 8.96
C LYS A 108 10.04 4.91 8.93
N GLU A 109 9.42 5.12 7.77
CA GLU A 109 8.16 5.86 7.67
C GLU A 109 6.97 5.11 8.28
N ILE A 110 6.92 3.77 8.14
CA ILE A 110 5.92 2.94 8.83
C ILE A 110 6.07 3.03 10.36
N TYR A 111 7.30 3.00 10.88
CA TYR A 111 7.53 3.06 12.33
C TYR A 111 7.23 4.42 12.96
N ALA A 112 7.26 5.49 12.16
CA ALA A 112 7.00 6.85 12.62
C ALA A 112 5.50 7.20 12.68
N MET A 113 4.62 6.30 12.25
CA MET A 113 3.16 6.45 12.30
C MET A 113 2.61 6.45 13.73
#